data_AF-A0A968MMZ2-F1
#
_entry.id   AF-A0A968MMZ2-F1
#
_cell.length_a   1.000
_cell.length_b   1.000
_cell.length_c   1.000
_cell.angle_alpha   90.00
_cell.angle_beta   90.00
_cell.angle_gamma   90.00
#
_symmetry.space_group_name_H-M   'P 1'
#
loop_
_entity.id
_entity.type
_entity.pdbx_description
1 polymer ?
#
loop_
_entity_poly.entity_id
_entity_poly.type
_entity_poly.pdbx_seq_one_letter_code
_entity_poly.pdbx_strand_id
1 'polypeptide(L)'
;MEDEMTYASCRGGWSRHAQNPPEQVSRGDDMDHQGMLFGVRRPLRFMAHRLELDEDQIRTMAQILATLKTERAQAAVDDQRTVTAFADALEARDFEPTKVEQGLEMRMRSAERLRDAVRKALADTHAMLRSDQRVRLAYLLRSGALTI
;
A
#
# COMPACT_ATOMS: atom_id res chain seq x y z
N MET A 1 -17.89 17.67 56.76
CA MET A 1 -19.18 17.00 57.00
C MET A 1 -20.19 17.90 56.34
N GLU A 2 -20.50 17.60 55.08
CA GLU A 2 -21.80 17.05 54.64
C GLU A 2 -22.64 18.24 54.13
N ASP A 3 -23.47 18.19 53.10
CA ASP A 3 -23.71 17.35 51.93
C ASP A 3 -24.74 18.17 51.08
N GLU A 4 -25.27 17.60 50.00
CA GLU A 4 -26.52 18.00 49.30
C GLU A 4 -26.47 19.04 48.16
N MET A 5 -26.02 18.56 47.00
CA MET A 5 -26.86 18.20 45.83
C MET A 5 -28.29 18.82 45.67
N THR A 6 -28.52 19.39 44.46
CA THR A 6 -29.79 19.43 43.65
C THR A 6 -30.90 20.42 44.08
N TYR A 7 -31.49 21.30 43.24
CA TYR A 7 -32.26 21.04 42.02
C TYR A 7 -32.42 22.25 41.06
N ALA A 8 -32.44 21.92 39.77
CA ALA A 8 -33.03 22.53 38.57
C ALA A 8 -33.97 23.76 38.68
N SER A 9 -33.84 24.68 37.72
CA SER A 9 -34.96 25.02 36.82
C SER A 9 -34.51 25.57 35.47
N CYS A 10 -35.09 25.00 34.41
CA CYS A 10 -34.94 25.38 33.01
C CYS A 10 -35.87 26.55 32.66
N ARG A 11 -35.48 27.43 31.71
CA ARG A 11 -36.38 28.06 30.71
C ARG A 11 -35.63 28.97 29.72
N GLY A 12 -35.90 28.76 28.43
CA GLY A 12 -35.70 29.71 27.32
C GLY A 12 -34.28 29.70 26.72
N GLY A 13 -34.05 29.56 25.42
CA GLY A 13 -34.90 29.57 24.24
C GLY A 13 -34.04 29.19 23.05
N TRP A 14 -34.58 28.39 22.14
CA TRP A 14 -33.86 27.87 20.98
C TRP A 14 -33.84 28.93 19.88
N SER A 15 -32.78 29.73 19.81
CA SER A 15 -32.51 30.60 18.67
C SER A 15 -31.91 29.78 17.53
N ARG A 16 -32.66 29.72 16.43
CA ARG A 16 -32.27 29.13 15.14
C ARG A 16 -31.03 29.84 14.61
N HIS A 17 -29.87 29.22 14.72
CA HIS A 17 -28.78 29.46 13.78
C HIS A 17 -28.91 28.48 12.63
N ALA A 18 -28.95 29.05 11.41
CA ALA A 18 -28.95 28.35 10.15
C ALA A 18 -27.83 27.30 10.14
N GLN A 19 -28.22 26.03 10.14
CA GLN A 19 -27.33 24.91 9.89
C GLN A 19 -27.02 24.92 8.39
N ASN A 20 -25.93 25.57 8.00
CA ASN A 20 -25.15 25.04 6.89
C ASN A 20 -24.60 23.70 7.39
N PRO A 21 -24.90 22.56 6.75
CA PRO A 21 -24.21 21.32 7.11
C PRO A 21 -22.71 21.54 6.88
N PRO A 22 -21.82 21.08 7.77
CA PRO A 22 -20.41 21.03 7.42
C PRO A 22 -20.32 20.14 6.18
N GLU A 23 -19.77 20.72 5.10
CA GLU A 23 -19.29 19.97 3.95
C GLU A 23 -18.60 18.72 4.48
N GLN A 24 -19.13 17.56 4.10
CA GLN A 24 -18.47 16.29 4.30
C GLN A 24 -17.15 16.39 3.54
N VAL A 25 -16.10 16.81 4.23
CA VAL A 25 -14.74 16.52 3.81
C VAL A 25 -14.70 15.00 3.82
N SER A 26 -14.83 14.39 2.64
CA SER A 26 -14.62 12.96 2.42
C SER A 26 -13.22 12.63 2.94
N ARG A 27 -13.15 12.30 4.22
CA ARG A 27 -11.96 11.82 4.90
C ARG A 27 -11.84 10.34 4.53
N GLY A 28 -11.36 10.10 3.31
CA GLY A 28 -11.19 8.76 2.76
C GLY A 28 -10.90 8.89 1.28
N ASP A 29 -9.62 9.05 0.95
CA ASP A 29 -8.98 8.61 -0.31
C ASP A 29 -7.60 9.28 -0.53
N ASP A 30 -7.14 10.19 0.35
CA ASP A 30 -5.87 10.91 0.17
C ASP A 30 -4.62 10.23 0.78
N MET A 31 -4.66 8.91 0.96
CA MET A 31 -3.48 8.07 1.25
C MET A 31 -3.21 7.04 0.13
N ASP A 32 -3.78 7.23 -1.06
CA ASP A 32 -3.69 6.26 -2.16
C ASP A 32 -2.58 6.52 -3.19
N HIS A 33 -1.60 7.36 -2.90
CA HIS A 33 -0.36 7.39 -3.70
C HIS A 33 0.51 6.15 -3.42
N GLN A 34 0.31 5.50 -2.26
CA GLN A 34 0.73 4.13 -1.96
C GLN A 34 -0.30 3.07 -2.42
N GLY A 35 -1.47 3.49 -2.92
CA GLY A 35 -2.63 2.66 -3.25
C GLY A 35 -2.77 2.26 -4.72
N MET A 36 -2.02 2.91 -5.64
CA MET A 36 -1.96 2.51 -7.05
C MET A 36 -0.97 1.36 -7.25
N LEU A 37 -1.26 0.21 -6.63
CA LEU A 37 -0.54 -1.04 -6.93
C LEU A 37 -0.59 -1.28 -8.44
N PHE A 38 0.56 -1.44 -9.08
CA PHE A 38 0.67 -1.63 -10.54
C PHE A 38 0.12 -0.48 -11.40
N GLY A 39 0.04 0.74 -10.85
CA GLY A 39 -0.38 1.93 -11.59
C GLY A 39 -1.89 2.04 -11.83
N VAL A 40 -2.70 1.18 -11.23
CA VAL A 40 -4.16 1.15 -11.43
C VAL A 40 -4.93 0.89 -10.12
N ARG A 41 -6.10 1.55 -9.95
CA ARG A 41 -6.93 1.45 -8.73
C ARG A 41 -7.43 0.03 -8.40
N ARG A 42 -7.68 -0.82 -9.41
CA ARG A 42 -8.19 -2.19 -9.25
C ARG A 42 -7.45 -3.14 -10.19
N PRO A 43 -6.22 -3.55 -9.86
CA PRO A 43 -5.33 -4.25 -10.78
C PRO A 43 -5.91 -5.54 -11.33
N LEU A 44 -6.50 -6.36 -10.45
CA LEU A 44 -7.11 -7.63 -10.85
C LEU A 44 -8.25 -7.42 -11.84
N ARG A 45 -9.17 -6.48 -11.56
CA ARG A 45 -10.31 -6.20 -12.45
C ARG A 45 -9.86 -5.65 -13.80
N PHE A 46 -8.85 -4.78 -13.79
CA PHE A 46 -8.28 -4.22 -15.01
C PHE A 46 -7.64 -5.29 -15.88
N MET A 47 -6.80 -6.16 -15.30
CA MET A 47 -6.14 -7.25 -16.04
C MET A 47 -7.15 -8.31 -16.49
N ALA A 48 -8.11 -8.68 -15.66
CA ALA A 48 -9.16 -9.63 -16.03
C ALA A 48 -9.90 -9.19 -17.29
N HIS A 49 -10.27 -7.90 -17.36
CA HIS A 49 -10.97 -7.34 -18.52
C HIS A 49 -10.04 -7.19 -19.75
N ARG A 50 -8.83 -6.68 -19.58
CA ARG A 50 -7.92 -6.39 -20.72
C ARG A 50 -7.30 -7.64 -21.33
N LEU A 51 -7.07 -8.66 -20.53
CA LEU A 51 -6.45 -9.92 -20.95
C LEU A 51 -7.47 -11.04 -21.15
N GLU A 52 -8.77 -10.78 -20.93
CA GLU A 52 -9.83 -11.79 -21.05
C GLU A 52 -9.47 -13.06 -20.26
N LEU A 53 -9.17 -12.86 -18.97
CA LEU A 53 -8.80 -13.96 -18.08
C LEU A 53 -10.02 -14.82 -17.77
N ASP A 54 -9.83 -16.14 -17.76
CA ASP A 54 -10.82 -17.07 -17.24
C ASP A 54 -10.81 -17.12 -15.69
N GLU A 55 -11.75 -17.83 -15.08
CA GLU A 55 -11.94 -17.85 -13.63
C GLU A 55 -10.72 -18.43 -12.88
N ASP A 56 -10.07 -19.45 -13.44
CA ASP A 56 -8.88 -20.07 -12.86
C ASP A 56 -7.66 -19.15 -12.98
N GLN A 57 -7.50 -18.48 -14.12
CA GLN A 57 -6.50 -17.43 -14.32
C GLN A 57 -6.72 -16.24 -13.38
N ILE A 58 -7.97 -15.82 -13.15
CA ILE A 58 -8.31 -14.74 -12.21
C ILE A 58 -7.89 -15.13 -10.79
N ARG A 59 -8.20 -16.36 -10.35
CA ARG A 59 -7.82 -16.84 -9.01
C ARG A 59 -6.30 -16.88 -8.83
N THR A 60 -5.59 -17.40 -9.83
CA THR A 60 -4.13 -17.46 -9.82
C THR A 60 -3.51 -16.06 -9.83
N MET A 61 -4.04 -15.16 -10.67
CA MET A 61 -3.61 -13.76 -10.70
C MET A 61 -3.84 -13.06 -9.35
N ALA A 62 -4.98 -13.31 -8.70
CA ALA A 62 -5.27 -12.74 -7.38
C ALA A 62 -4.24 -13.16 -6.33
N GLN A 63 -3.81 -14.42 -6.34
CA GLN A 63 -2.77 -14.93 -5.44
C GLN A 63 -1.42 -14.26 -5.72
N ILE A 64 -1.01 -14.18 -6.99
CA ILE A 64 0.24 -13.50 -7.40
C ILE A 64 0.24 -12.03 -6.91
N LEU A 65 -0.85 -11.31 -7.15
CA LEU A 65 -1.00 -9.92 -6.71
C LEU A 65 -0.96 -9.78 -5.19
N ALA A 66 -1.58 -10.70 -4.46
CA ALA A 66 -1.58 -10.69 -3.00
C ALA A 66 -0.16 -10.89 -2.44
N THR A 67 0.60 -11.85 -2.97
CA THR A 67 2.01 -12.06 -2.60
C THR A 67 2.83 -10.80 -2.86
N LEU A 68 2.73 -10.20 -4.06
CA LEU A 68 3.48 -8.99 -4.38
C LEU A 68 3.09 -7.79 -3.50
N LYS A 69 1.82 -7.67 -3.12
CA LYS A 69 1.37 -6.63 -2.19
C LYS A 69 2.04 -6.81 -0.82
N THR A 70 2.07 -8.04 -0.30
CA THR A 70 2.71 -8.34 0.98
C THR A 70 4.20 -8.07 0.94
N GLU A 71 4.91 -8.53 -0.09
CA GLU A 71 6.36 -8.31 -0.22
C GLU A 71 6.72 -6.83 -0.34
N ARG A 72 5.94 -6.03 -1.10
CA ARG A 72 6.16 -4.58 -1.16
C ARG A 72 5.88 -3.88 0.17
N ALA A 73 4.83 -4.30 0.89
CA ALA A 73 4.54 -3.76 2.22
C ALA A 73 5.66 -4.08 3.21
N GLN A 74 6.17 -5.32 3.19
CA GLN A 74 7.31 -5.71 4.02
C GLN A 74 8.57 -4.93 3.65
N ALA A 75 8.83 -4.73 2.35
CA ALA A 75 9.97 -3.97 1.88
C ALA A 75 9.91 -2.49 2.33
N ALA A 76 8.73 -1.87 2.30
CA ALA A 76 8.53 -0.52 2.80
C ALA A 76 8.78 -0.40 4.32
N VAL A 77 8.34 -1.41 5.09
CA VAL A 77 8.62 -1.47 6.53
C VAL A 77 10.12 -1.63 6.80
N ASP A 78 10.79 -2.52 6.07
CA ASP A 78 12.24 -2.75 6.22
C ASP A 78 13.06 -1.51 5.79
N ASP A 79 12.62 -0.78 4.75
CA ASP A 79 13.23 0.49 4.34
C ASP A 79 13.08 1.57 5.42
N GLN A 80 11.88 1.72 5.99
CA GLN A 80 11.64 2.66 7.09
C GLN A 80 12.51 2.33 8.31
N ARG A 81 12.62 1.05 8.70
CA ARG A 81 13.50 0.61 9.80
C ARG A 81 14.97 0.93 9.52
N THR A 82 15.40 0.75 8.28
CA THR A 82 16.78 1.05 7.87
C THR A 82 17.05 2.55 7.96
N VAL A 83 16.13 3.39 7.50
CA VAL A 83 16.25 4.85 7.58
C VAL A 83 16.33 5.33 9.04
N THR A 84 15.51 4.77 9.93
CA THR A 84 15.60 5.06 11.38
C THR A 84 16.96 4.66 11.94
N ALA A 85 17.45 3.45 11.63
CA ALA A 85 18.77 3.02 12.10
C ALA A 85 19.91 3.92 11.60
N PHE A 86 19.81 4.46 10.38
CA PHE A 86 20.77 5.43 9.86
C PHE A 86 20.69 6.76 10.59
N ALA A 87 19.48 7.25 10.88
CA ALA A 87 19.31 8.48 11.67
C ALA A 87 19.94 8.32 13.07
N ASP A 88 19.67 7.21 13.75
CA ASP A 88 20.23 6.91 15.07
C ASP A 88 21.78 6.83 15.04
N ALA A 89 22.35 6.23 13.99
CA ALA A 89 23.80 6.13 13.83
C ALA A 89 24.47 7.50 13.54
N LEU A 90 23.74 8.43 12.94
CA LEU A 90 24.21 9.80 12.67
C LEU A 90 24.04 10.72 13.89
N GLU A 91 23.05 10.47 14.75
CA GLU A 91 22.85 11.19 16.01
C GLU A 91 23.82 10.73 17.12
N ALA A 92 24.33 9.50 17.02
CA ALA A 92 25.29 8.96 17.97
C ALA A 92 26.56 9.81 18.09
N ARG A 93 27.10 9.90 19.32
CA ARG A 93 28.32 10.67 19.60
C ARG A 93 29.53 10.17 18.81
N ASP A 94 29.60 8.86 18.59
CA ASP A 94 30.69 8.18 17.90
C ASP A 94 30.10 7.40 16.72
N PHE A 95 30.69 7.54 15.53
CA PHE A 95 30.20 6.86 14.34
C PHE A 95 30.56 5.36 14.38
N GLU A 96 29.53 4.51 14.35
CA GLU A 96 29.68 3.05 14.38
C GLU A 96 29.43 2.44 12.98
N PRO A 97 30.47 2.23 12.14
CA PRO A 97 30.30 1.77 10.76
C PRO A 97 29.62 0.39 10.67
N THR A 98 29.85 -0.49 11.65
CA THR A 98 29.25 -1.83 11.67
C THR A 98 27.72 -1.80 11.78
N LYS A 99 27.14 -0.84 12.50
CA LYS A 99 25.67 -0.70 12.62
C LYS A 99 25.05 -0.20 11.31
N VAL A 100 25.74 0.71 10.62
CA VAL A 100 25.33 1.20 9.31
C VAL A 100 25.37 0.06 8.28
N GLU A 101 26.43 -0.74 8.29
CA GLU A 101 26.56 -1.90 7.39
C GLU A 101 25.41 -2.90 7.60
N GLN A 102 25.06 -3.23 8.85
CA GLN A 102 23.91 -4.09 9.16
C GLN A 102 22.59 -3.52 8.60
N GLY A 103 22.40 -2.20 8.68
CA GLY A 103 21.26 -1.51 8.06
C GLY A 103 21.24 -1.66 6.54
N LEU A 104 22.38 -1.46 5.89
CA LEU A 104 22.54 -1.63 4.44
C LEU A 104 22.27 -3.08 4.01
N GLU A 105 22.79 -4.06 4.74
CA GLU A 105 22.54 -5.49 4.49
C GLU A 105 21.05 -5.85 4.64
N MET A 106 20.35 -5.28 5.62
CA MET A 106 18.89 -5.47 5.75
C MET A 106 18.15 -4.91 4.53
N ARG A 107 18.53 -3.71 4.07
CA ARG A 107 17.95 -3.08 2.88
C ARG A 107 18.22 -3.90 1.62
N MET A 108 19.43 -4.41 1.44
CA MET A 108 19.78 -5.28 0.32
C MET A 108 18.96 -6.57 0.34
N ARG A 109 18.90 -7.26 1.48
CA ARG A 109 18.10 -8.50 1.61
C ARG A 109 16.61 -8.27 1.37
N SER A 110 16.08 -7.11 1.76
CA SER A 110 14.70 -6.72 1.47
C SER A 110 14.48 -6.52 -0.03
N ALA A 111 15.38 -5.80 -0.70
CA ALA A 111 15.33 -5.60 -2.15
C ALA A 111 15.47 -6.92 -2.94
N GLU A 112 16.31 -7.85 -2.48
CA GLU A 112 16.47 -9.18 -3.09
C GLU A 112 15.19 -10.02 -2.97
N ARG A 113 14.55 -10.03 -1.80
CA ARG A 113 13.26 -10.71 -1.60
C ARG A 113 12.19 -10.17 -2.55
N LEU A 114 12.08 -8.84 -2.65
CA LEU A 114 11.14 -8.22 -3.59
C LEU A 114 11.48 -8.54 -5.05
N ARG A 115 12.75 -8.48 -5.45
CA ARG A 115 13.21 -8.86 -6.79
C ARG A 115 12.82 -10.29 -7.13
N ASP A 116 13.06 -11.22 -6.21
CA ASP A 116 12.79 -12.64 -6.42
C ASP A 116 11.28 -12.92 -6.50
N ALA A 117 10.47 -12.22 -5.69
CA ALA A 117 9.02 -12.26 -5.78
C ALA A 117 8.50 -11.72 -7.12
N VAL A 118 9.03 -10.60 -7.61
CA VAL A 118 8.67 -10.03 -8.93
C VAL A 118 9.06 -10.99 -10.06
N ARG A 119 10.27 -11.56 -10.03
CA ARG A 119 10.70 -12.57 -11.01
C ARG A 119 9.74 -13.76 -11.02
N LYS A 120 9.38 -14.27 -9.84
CA LYS A 120 8.45 -15.39 -9.71
C LYS A 120 7.06 -15.03 -10.26
N ALA A 121 6.53 -13.87 -9.90
CA ALA A 121 5.24 -13.40 -10.40
C ALA A 121 5.21 -13.28 -11.92
N LEU A 122 6.29 -12.80 -12.55
CA LEU A 122 6.41 -12.74 -14.01
C LEU A 122 6.45 -14.14 -14.65
N ALA A 123 7.19 -15.07 -14.05
CA ALA A 123 7.27 -16.45 -14.52
C ALA A 123 5.91 -17.16 -14.42
N ASP A 124 5.23 -17.05 -13.28
CA ASP A 124 3.93 -17.66 -13.03
C ASP A 124 2.86 -17.04 -13.94
N THR A 125 2.87 -15.71 -14.12
CA THR A 125 1.98 -15.00 -15.05
C THR A 125 2.22 -15.46 -16.49
N HIS A 126 3.47 -15.56 -16.92
CA HIS A 126 3.79 -16.06 -18.25
C HIS A 126 3.27 -17.49 -18.44
N ALA A 127 3.49 -18.38 -17.47
CA ALA A 127 3.07 -19.78 -17.55
C ALA A 127 1.54 -19.93 -17.68
N MET A 128 0.76 -19.18 -16.91
CA MET A 128 -0.72 -19.31 -16.93
C MET A 128 -1.40 -18.64 -18.13
N LEU A 129 -0.77 -17.62 -18.73
CA LEU A 129 -1.36 -16.89 -19.85
C LEU A 129 -1.14 -17.61 -21.19
N ARG A 130 -2.11 -17.50 -22.08
CA ARG A 130 -2.00 -17.91 -23.49
C ARG A 130 -1.14 -16.92 -24.30
N SER A 131 -0.70 -17.32 -25.48
CA SER A 131 0.21 -16.53 -26.32
C SER A 131 -0.35 -15.14 -26.68
N ASP A 132 -1.63 -15.06 -27.04
CA ASP A 132 -2.34 -13.81 -27.34
C ASP A 132 -2.43 -12.89 -26.10
N GLN A 133 -2.76 -13.46 -24.94
CA GLN A 133 -2.82 -12.73 -23.67
C GLN A 133 -1.44 -12.16 -23.27
N ARG A 134 -0.36 -12.92 -23.49
CA ARG A 134 1.02 -12.45 -23.24
C ARG A 134 1.38 -11.25 -24.10
N VAL A 135 0.98 -11.22 -25.37
CA VAL A 135 1.21 -10.08 -26.27
C VAL A 135 0.46 -8.84 -25.77
N ARG A 136 -0.81 -9.00 -25.35
CA ARG A 136 -1.59 -7.90 -24.76
C ARG A 136 -0.97 -7.38 -23.47
N LEU A 137 -0.53 -8.26 -22.57
CA LEU A 137 0.15 -7.87 -21.33
C LEU A 137 1.45 -7.10 -21.62
N ALA A 138 2.27 -7.58 -22.55
CA ALA A 138 3.50 -6.89 -22.94
C ALA A 138 3.24 -5.51 -23.53
N TYR A 139 2.14 -5.33 -24.28
CA TYR A 139 1.71 -4.02 -24.75
C TYR A 139 1.31 -3.07 -23.60
N LEU A 140 0.57 -3.57 -22.60
CA LEU A 140 0.19 -2.78 -21.42
C LEU A 140 1.40 -2.32 -20.62
N LEU A 141 2.41 -3.17 -20.47
CA LEU A 141 3.67 -2.81 -19.79
C LEU A 141 4.46 -1.75 -20.58
N ARG A 142 4.63 -1.95 -21.89
CA ARG A 142 5.37 -0.99 -22.75
C ARG A 142 4.69 0.37 -22.84
N SER A 143 3.37 0.42 -22.75
CA SER A 143 2.60 1.66 -22.79
C SER A 143 2.51 2.37 -21.43
N GLY A 144 2.99 1.75 -20.35
CA GLY A 144 2.85 2.28 -18.99
C GLY A 144 1.42 2.21 -18.43
N ALA A 145 0.50 1.57 -19.14
CA ALA A 145 -0.86 1.32 -18.65
C ALA A 145 -0.89 0.31 -17.48
N LEU A 146 0.19 -0.46 -17.33
CA LEU A 146 0.47 -1.33 -16.19
C LEU A 146 1.93 -1.14 -15.78
N THR A 147 2.20 -1.01 -14.48
CA THR A 147 3.57 -0.94 -13.92
C THR A 147 3.82 -2.10 -12.96
N ILE A 148 5.08 -2.46 -12.71
CA ILE A 148 5.49 -3.52 -11.76
C ILE A 148 6.60 -2.97 -10.87
#